data_AF-A0A6B8RQX4-F1
#
_entry.id   AF-A0A6B8RQX4-F1
#
_cell.length_a   1.000
_cell.length_b   1.000
_cell.length_c   1.000
_cell.angle_alpha   90.00
_cell.angle_beta   90.00
_cell.angle_gamma   90.00
#
_symmetry.space_group_name_H-M   'P 1'
#
loop_
_entity.id
_entity.type
_entity.pdbx_description
1 polymer ?
#
loop_
_entity_poly.entity_id
_entity_poly.type
_entity_poly.pdbx_seq_one_letter_code
_entity_poly.pdbx_strand_id
1 'polypeptide(L)'
;MEGELGSGARIAIALIVIGVIISVIFVILGFTRGTTNQGITTVQNSMDSMSLAQFDDFDQKIQSGTQVTSAIKLFEGRPVATVVRTKAQMLTTSGTGKGTTGHNYGAQLVGTDQGTVTPAVAATFITAEMAKGAGNSWFTVDLLGSGQITYNMIYIPTTKSGTATFIRPTAKFLAELIKDTTGTIVGICFTQQ
;
A
#
# COMPACT_ATOMS: atom_id res chain seq x y z
N MET A 1 -14.26 -60.30 50.94
CA MET A 1 -13.39 -59.73 49.89
C MET A 1 -14.16 -59.21 48.67
N GLU A 2 -15.42 -59.60 48.43
CA GLU A 2 -16.22 -59.11 47.28
C GLU A 2 -16.64 -57.62 47.37
N GLY A 3 -16.72 -57.04 48.57
CA GLY A 3 -17.08 -55.62 48.76
C GLY A 3 -15.98 -54.62 48.35
N GLU A 4 -14.70 -55.00 48.47
CA GLU A 4 -13.57 -54.13 48.12
C GLU A 4 -13.30 -54.13 46.60
N LEU A 5 -13.52 -55.28 45.95
CA LEU A 5 -13.42 -55.41 44.49
C LEU A 5 -14.47 -54.53 43.77
N GLY A 6 -15.69 -54.44 44.32
CA GLY A 6 -16.77 -53.62 43.78
C GLY A 6 -16.54 -52.10 43.92
N SER A 7 -15.81 -51.66 44.94
CA SER A 7 -15.43 -50.25 45.10
C SER A 7 -14.32 -49.84 44.13
N GLY A 8 -13.28 -50.68 43.99
CA GLY A 8 -12.20 -50.47 43.03
C GLY A 8 -12.68 -50.44 41.58
N ALA A 9 -13.59 -51.35 41.20
CA ALA A 9 -14.17 -51.40 39.86
C ALA A 9 -14.98 -50.14 39.52
N ARG A 10 -15.74 -49.57 40.48
CA ARG A 10 -16.49 -48.32 40.29
C ARG A 10 -15.58 -47.11 40.08
N ILE A 11 -14.49 -47.03 40.83
CA ILE A 11 -13.50 -45.94 40.67
C ILE A 11 -12.79 -46.06 39.31
N ALA A 12 -12.45 -47.26 38.87
CA ALA A 12 -11.81 -47.49 37.57
C ALA A 12 -12.71 -47.07 36.39
N ILE A 13 -14.00 -47.44 36.43
CA ILE A 13 -14.96 -47.02 35.41
C ILE A 13 -15.14 -45.50 35.41
N ALA A 14 -15.22 -44.87 36.59
CA ALA A 14 -15.35 -43.41 36.70
C ALA A 14 -14.15 -42.67 36.08
N LEU A 15 -12.92 -43.17 36.26
CA LEU A 15 -11.72 -42.57 35.69
C LEU A 15 -11.65 -42.70 34.16
N ILE A 16 -12.07 -43.83 33.60
CA ILE A 16 -12.13 -44.02 32.15
C ILE A 16 -13.14 -43.05 31.53
N VAL A 17 -14.31 -42.89 32.16
CA VAL A 17 -15.34 -41.95 31.69
C VAL A 17 -14.81 -40.52 31.68
N ILE A 18 -14.09 -40.09 32.72
CA ILE A 18 -13.48 -38.76 32.77
C ILE A 18 -12.41 -38.60 31.68
N GLY A 19 -11.57 -39.61 31.47
CA GLY A 19 -10.55 -39.58 30.41
C GLY A 19 -11.15 -39.42 29.01
N VAL A 20 -12.24 -40.14 28.73
CA VAL A 20 -12.98 -40.01 27.46
C VAL A 20 -13.56 -38.61 27.31
N ILE A 21 -14.19 -38.06 28.35
CA ILE A 21 -14.76 -36.70 28.29
C ILE A 21 -13.68 -35.66 27.99
N ILE A 22 -12.54 -35.73 28.67
CA ILE A 22 -11.42 -34.81 28.47
C ILE A 22 -10.88 -34.93 27.03
N SER A 23 -10.75 -36.14 26.51
CA SER A 23 -10.25 -36.35 25.14
C SER A 23 -11.17 -35.72 24.07
N VAL A 24 -12.49 -35.82 24.23
CA VAL A 24 -13.46 -35.20 23.32
C VAL A 24 -13.36 -33.67 23.37
N ILE A 25 -13.21 -33.09 24.55
CA ILE A 25 -13.02 -31.64 24.72
C ILE A 25 -11.76 -31.16 24.01
N PHE A 26 -10.64 -31.88 24.16
CA PHE A 26 -9.39 -31.53 23.48
C PHE A 26 -9.49 -31.65 21.95
N VAL A 27 -10.21 -32.64 21.43
CA VAL A 27 -10.46 -32.79 19.99
C VAL A 27 -11.26 -31.59 19.46
N ILE A 28 -12.34 -31.21 20.14
CA ILE A 28 -13.15 -30.05 19.75
C ILE A 28 -12.31 -28.77 19.81
N LEU A 29 -11.57 -28.54 20.90
CA LEU A 29 -10.69 -27.37 21.03
C LEU A 29 -9.59 -27.34 19.96
N GLY A 30 -9.07 -28.49 19.56
CA GLY A 30 -8.11 -28.63 18.46
C GLY A 30 -8.71 -28.19 17.12
N PHE A 31 -9.92 -28.64 16.79
CA PHE A 31 -10.64 -28.19 15.61
C PHE A 31 -10.99 -26.70 15.67
N THR A 32 -11.41 -26.19 16.83
CA THR A 32 -11.69 -24.76 17.01
C THR A 32 -10.44 -23.91 16.77
N ARG A 33 -9.27 -24.30 17.27
CA ARG A 33 -8.01 -23.59 17.00
C ARG A 33 -7.58 -23.71 15.53
N GLY A 34 -7.74 -24.89 14.92
CA GLY A 34 -7.45 -25.10 13.50
C GLY A 34 -8.28 -24.20 12.60
N THR A 35 -9.60 -24.18 12.80
CA THR A 35 -10.53 -23.32 12.05
C THR A 35 -10.30 -21.84 12.33
N THR A 36 -10.07 -21.43 13.58
CA THR A 36 -9.75 -20.03 13.91
C THR A 36 -8.45 -19.56 13.25
N ASN A 37 -7.40 -20.38 13.25
CA ASN A 37 -6.12 -20.03 12.61
C ASN A 37 -6.26 -19.95 11.08
N GLN A 38 -7.06 -20.82 10.47
CA GLN A 38 -7.40 -20.76 9.04
C GLN A 38 -8.24 -19.52 8.71
N GLY A 39 -9.19 -19.16 9.58
CA GLY A 39 -9.99 -17.93 9.45
C GLY A 39 -9.12 -16.68 9.49
N ILE A 40 -8.19 -16.58 10.45
CA ILE A 40 -7.25 -15.45 10.56
C ILE A 40 -6.37 -15.35 9.31
N THR A 41 -5.83 -16.49 8.85
CA THR A 41 -4.99 -16.53 7.63
C THR A 41 -5.78 -16.09 6.40
N THR A 42 -7.04 -16.51 6.29
CA THR A 42 -7.92 -16.14 5.18
C THR A 42 -8.23 -14.64 5.17
N VAL A 43 -8.50 -14.05 6.35
CA VAL A 43 -8.73 -12.61 6.49
C VAL A 43 -7.48 -11.82 6.12
N GLN A 44 -6.30 -12.26 6.56
CA GLN A 44 -5.02 -11.64 6.19
C GLN A 44 -4.81 -11.66 4.67
N ASN A 45 -4.95 -12.84 4.04
CA ASN A 45 -4.80 -12.98 2.60
C ASN A 45 -5.83 -12.15 1.81
N SER A 46 -7.06 -12.03 2.33
CA SER A 46 -8.11 -11.22 1.72
C SER A 46 -7.80 -9.72 1.81
N MET A 47 -7.23 -9.27 2.93
CA MET A 47 -6.76 -7.88 3.10
C MET A 47 -5.60 -7.56 2.16
N ASP A 48 -4.62 -8.47 2.04
CA ASP A 48 -3.49 -8.28 1.13
C ASP A 48 -3.94 -8.25 -0.34
N SER A 49 -4.85 -9.15 -0.73
CA SER A 49 -5.43 -9.17 -2.08
C SER A 49 -6.23 -7.91 -2.38
N MET A 50 -6.99 -7.39 -1.41
CA MET A 50 -7.74 -6.15 -1.56
C MET A 50 -6.83 -4.93 -1.69
N SER A 51 -5.70 -4.91 -0.98
CA SER A 51 -4.69 -3.86 -1.10
C SER A 51 -4.09 -3.84 -2.51
N LEU A 52 -3.72 -5.01 -3.04
CA LEU A 52 -3.16 -5.16 -4.40
C LEU A 52 -4.18 -4.79 -5.50
N ALA A 53 -5.44 -5.19 -5.35
CA ALA A 53 -6.50 -4.91 -6.33
C ALA A 53 -6.72 -3.40 -6.54
N GLN A 54 -6.51 -2.57 -5.50
CA GLN A 54 -6.62 -1.11 -5.64
C GLN A 54 -5.53 -0.54 -6.56
N PHE A 55 -4.37 -1.19 -6.66
CA PHE A 55 -3.29 -0.77 -7.55
C PHE A 55 -3.46 -1.30 -8.97
N ASP A 56 -4.11 -2.45 -9.16
CA ASP A 56 -4.45 -3.00 -10.49
C ASP A 56 -5.39 -2.08 -11.30
N ASP A 57 -6.19 -1.25 -10.62
CA ASP A 57 -7.00 -0.22 -11.27
C ASP A 57 -6.18 0.92 -11.87
N PHE A 58 -4.92 1.03 -11.48
CA PHE A 58 -3.98 2.05 -11.96
C PHE A 58 -2.82 1.46 -12.78
N ASP A 59 -2.40 0.21 -12.58
CA ASP A 59 -1.24 -0.32 -13.31
C ASP A 59 -1.46 -0.32 -14.84
N GLN A 60 -0.61 0.44 -15.53
CA GLN A 60 -0.58 0.60 -16.99
C GLN A 60 -1.90 1.07 -17.63
N LYS A 61 -2.77 1.71 -16.84
CA LYS A 61 -4.05 2.26 -17.34
C LYS A 61 -3.94 3.76 -17.60
N ILE A 62 -4.64 4.23 -18.63
CA ILE A 62 -4.74 5.67 -18.92
C ILE A 62 -5.88 6.24 -18.07
N GLN A 63 -5.56 7.22 -17.23
CA GLN A 63 -6.48 7.96 -16.37
C GLN A 63 -6.63 9.41 -16.85
N SER A 64 -7.81 9.99 -16.66
CA SER A 64 -8.05 11.42 -16.89
C SER A 64 -7.47 12.26 -15.75
N GLY A 65 -7.21 13.55 -15.99
CA GLY A 65 -6.76 14.47 -14.94
C GLY A 65 -7.73 14.58 -13.77
N THR A 66 -9.05 14.43 -14.00
CA THR A 66 -10.03 14.33 -12.92
C THR A 66 -9.84 13.07 -12.08
N GLN A 67 -9.59 11.92 -12.72
CA GLN A 67 -9.30 10.66 -12.02
C GLN A 67 -7.97 10.73 -11.25
N VAL A 68 -6.94 11.36 -11.79
CA VAL A 68 -5.67 11.61 -11.09
C VAL A 68 -5.88 12.48 -9.85
N THR A 69 -6.64 13.57 -9.97
CA THR A 69 -6.93 14.46 -8.83
C THR A 69 -7.73 13.73 -7.74
N SER A 70 -8.68 12.87 -8.14
CA SER A 70 -9.42 12.02 -7.21
C SER A 70 -8.53 10.96 -6.54
N ALA A 71 -7.59 10.37 -7.29
CA ALA A 71 -6.64 9.38 -6.74
C ALA A 71 -5.70 10.01 -5.70
N ILE A 72 -5.18 11.22 -5.95
CA ILE A 72 -4.36 11.97 -4.98
C ILE A 72 -5.10 12.13 -3.64
N LYS A 73 -6.38 12.48 -3.69
CA LYS A 73 -7.21 12.62 -2.49
C LYS A 73 -7.54 11.27 -1.85
N LEU A 74 -7.79 10.23 -2.64
CA LEU A 74 -8.11 8.89 -2.14
C LEU A 74 -6.95 8.27 -1.34
N PHE A 75 -5.71 8.53 -1.76
CA PHE A 75 -4.51 8.01 -1.12
C PHE A 75 -3.90 8.97 -0.09
N GLU A 76 -4.55 10.11 0.18
CA GLU A 76 -4.04 11.06 1.18
C GLU A 76 -4.08 10.43 2.59
N GLY A 77 -3.00 10.58 3.36
CA GLY A 77 -2.86 10.01 4.70
C GLY A 77 -2.68 8.48 4.76
N ARG A 78 -2.67 7.78 3.63
CA ARG A 78 -2.27 6.37 3.52
C ARG A 78 -0.79 6.28 3.19
N PRO A 79 -0.09 5.18 3.56
CA PRO A 79 1.32 4.95 3.24
C PRO A 79 1.54 4.63 1.75
N VAL A 80 0.98 5.47 0.87
CA VAL A 80 0.99 5.33 -0.58
C VAL A 80 1.44 6.67 -1.17
N ALA A 81 2.52 6.63 -1.93
CA ALA A 81 3.05 7.79 -2.64
C ALA A 81 2.30 7.98 -3.96
N THR A 82 1.83 9.19 -4.24
CA THR A 82 1.27 9.55 -5.54
C THR A 82 2.17 10.57 -6.21
N VAL A 83 2.76 10.23 -7.36
CA VAL A 83 3.63 11.14 -8.11
C VAL A 83 2.94 11.57 -9.39
N VAL A 84 2.86 12.87 -9.66
CA VAL A 84 2.27 13.41 -10.89
C VAL A 84 3.34 14.10 -11.72
N ARG A 85 3.38 13.74 -13.00
CA ARG A 85 4.32 14.27 -13.98
C ARG A 85 3.56 14.91 -15.12
N THR A 86 3.63 16.23 -15.18
CA THR A 86 3.01 17.00 -16.26
C THR A 86 4.04 17.25 -17.37
N LYS A 87 3.57 17.47 -18.60
CA LYS A 87 4.43 17.85 -19.74
C LYS A 87 5.20 19.14 -19.48
N ALA A 88 4.59 20.08 -18.75
CA ALA A 88 5.24 21.34 -18.38
C ALA A 88 6.47 21.08 -17.50
N GLN A 89 6.36 20.19 -16.51
CA GLN A 89 7.45 19.82 -15.62
C GLN A 89 8.53 18.94 -16.33
N MET A 90 8.12 18.07 -17.24
CA MET A 90 9.06 17.27 -18.03
C MET A 90 9.90 18.12 -19.01
N LEU A 91 9.40 19.28 -19.44
CA LEU A 91 10.09 20.19 -20.36
C LEU A 91 11.14 21.08 -19.65
N THR A 92 10.86 21.50 -18.41
CA THR A 92 11.74 22.38 -17.63
C THR A 92 12.99 21.67 -17.09
N THR A 93 12.94 20.34 -16.98
CA THR A 93 14.07 19.53 -16.49
C THR A 93 15.02 19.20 -17.65
N SER A 94 15.75 20.21 -18.16
CA SER A 94 16.75 20.03 -19.22
C SER A 94 18.09 19.56 -18.65
N GLY A 95 18.27 18.25 -18.48
CA GLY A 95 19.52 17.61 -18.06
C GLY A 95 19.40 16.08 -17.97
N THR A 96 20.52 15.37 -17.74
CA THR A 96 20.57 13.93 -17.43
C THR A 96 19.59 13.64 -16.29
N GLY A 97 18.47 12.98 -16.58
CA GLY A 97 17.28 12.93 -15.68
C GLY A 97 15.96 13.39 -16.31
N LYS A 98 15.94 13.59 -17.64
CA LYS A 98 14.71 13.83 -18.40
C LYS A 98 13.69 12.72 -18.13
N GLY A 99 12.58 13.11 -17.53
CA GLY A 99 11.47 12.21 -17.30
C GLY A 99 11.68 11.24 -16.14
N THR A 100 12.43 11.68 -15.13
CA THR A 100 12.67 10.88 -13.92
C THR A 100 12.16 11.61 -12.66
N THR A 101 11.86 12.91 -12.75
CA THR A 101 11.33 13.71 -11.64
C THR A 101 9.80 13.83 -11.71
N GLY A 102 9.15 14.05 -10.56
CA GLY A 102 7.71 14.30 -10.50
C GLY A 102 7.26 14.96 -9.20
N HIS A 103 6.06 15.56 -9.20
CA HIS A 103 5.46 16.14 -8.00
C HIS A 103 4.89 15.04 -7.12
N ASN A 104 5.42 14.87 -5.91
CA ASN A 104 4.95 13.89 -4.95
C ASN A 104 3.82 14.45 -4.08
N TYR A 105 2.80 13.63 -3.84
CA TYR A 105 1.66 13.84 -2.96
C TYR A 105 1.43 12.55 -2.15
N GLY A 106 0.80 12.65 -0.98
CA GLY A 106 0.64 11.50 -0.09
C GLY A 106 1.95 11.15 0.59
N ALA A 107 2.31 9.87 0.65
CA ALA A 107 3.59 9.47 1.25
C ALA A 107 4.78 10.01 0.45
N GLN A 108 5.76 10.60 1.14
CA GLN A 108 6.96 11.12 0.52
C GLN A 108 7.90 9.97 0.14
N LEU A 109 8.58 10.11 -1.00
CA LEU A 109 9.60 9.17 -1.46
C LEU A 109 11.00 9.68 -1.09
N VAL A 110 11.97 8.78 -0.97
CA VAL A 110 13.38 9.15 -0.77
C VAL A 110 13.84 10.09 -1.89
N GLY A 111 14.56 11.15 -1.53
CA GLY A 111 14.98 12.19 -2.47
C GLY A 111 13.87 13.17 -2.85
N THR A 112 12.75 13.19 -2.12
CA THR A 112 11.75 14.25 -2.27
C THR A 112 12.19 15.50 -1.53
N ASP A 113 12.52 16.56 -2.27
CA ASP A 113 12.87 17.86 -1.70
C ASP A 113 11.66 18.82 -1.75
N GLN A 114 11.54 19.65 -0.72
CA GLN A 114 10.59 20.76 -0.74
C GLN A 114 11.11 21.84 -1.69
N GLY A 115 10.62 21.83 -2.93
CA GLY A 115 10.85 22.90 -3.88
C GLY A 115 10.26 24.21 -3.37
N THR A 116 11.11 25.24 -3.26
CA THR A 116 10.65 26.62 -3.01
C THR A 116 10.18 27.20 -4.34
N VAL A 117 8.88 27.30 -4.56
CA VAL A 117 8.33 28.05 -5.70
C VAL A 117 8.25 29.52 -5.34
N THR A 118 9.00 30.35 -6.04
CA THR A 118 8.82 31.81 -6.04
C THR A 118 7.87 32.15 -7.20
N PRO A 119 6.67 32.74 -6.99
CA PRO A 119 6.09 33.24 -5.74
C PRO A 119 5.39 32.15 -4.91
N ALA A 120 5.31 32.38 -3.60
CA ALA A 120 4.91 31.48 -2.52
C ALA A 120 3.52 30.84 -2.67
N VAL A 121 3.41 29.91 -3.60
CA VAL A 121 2.29 28.98 -3.72
C VAL A 121 2.80 27.64 -3.22
N ALA A 122 2.34 27.25 -2.02
CA ALA A 122 2.28 25.87 -1.53
C ALA A 122 3.44 24.95 -1.99
N ALA A 123 4.44 24.79 -1.11
CA ALA A 123 5.55 23.84 -1.20
C ALA A 123 5.34 22.70 -2.21
N THR A 124 6.08 22.74 -3.32
CA THR A 124 6.04 21.67 -4.31
C THR A 124 7.08 20.63 -3.95
N PHE A 125 6.64 19.42 -3.64
CA PHE A 125 7.54 18.33 -3.32
C PHE A 125 7.95 17.65 -4.61
N ILE A 126 9.22 17.79 -4.99
CA ILE A 126 9.75 17.21 -6.22
C ILE A 126 10.59 16.01 -5.84
N THR A 127 10.25 14.87 -6.43
CA THR A 127 11.05 13.64 -6.31
C THR A 127 12.27 13.74 -7.19
N ALA A 128 13.44 13.48 -6.60
CA ALA A 128 14.64 13.14 -7.34
C ALA A 128 14.43 11.82 -8.12
N GLU A 129 15.28 11.59 -9.12
CA GLU A 129 15.18 10.56 -10.15
C GLU A 129 14.51 9.24 -9.70
N MET A 130 13.25 9.05 -10.07
CA MET A 130 12.58 7.75 -10.07
C MET A 130 13.11 6.86 -11.19
N ALA A 131 14.06 5.98 -10.89
CA ALA A 131 14.65 5.09 -11.89
C ALA A 131 13.63 4.04 -12.36
N LYS A 132 13.62 3.80 -13.67
CA LYS A 132 12.90 2.69 -14.30
C LYS A 132 13.93 1.72 -14.87
N GLY A 133 13.91 0.47 -14.41
CA GLY A 133 14.76 -0.58 -14.98
C GLY A 133 14.42 -0.81 -16.45
N ALA A 134 15.42 -1.11 -17.28
CA ALA A 134 15.22 -1.38 -18.70
C ALA A 134 14.23 -2.55 -18.88
N GLY A 135 13.07 -2.29 -19.50
CA GLY A 135 12.01 -3.28 -19.74
C GLY A 135 10.96 -3.43 -18.64
N ASN A 136 11.11 -2.76 -17.50
CA ASN A 136 10.08 -2.79 -16.44
C ASN A 136 8.91 -1.87 -16.80
N SER A 137 7.73 -2.10 -16.22
CA SER A 137 6.56 -1.20 -16.31
C SER A 137 6.36 -0.34 -15.05
N TRP A 138 7.27 -0.44 -14.08
CA TRP A 138 7.20 0.24 -12.79
C TRP A 138 8.47 1.06 -12.49
N PHE A 139 8.32 2.05 -11.62
CA PHE A 139 9.42 2.82 -11.04
C PHE A 139 9.91 2.17 -9.75
N THR A 140 11.19 2.37 -9.42
CA THR A 140 11.78 1.87 -8.17
C THR A 140 12.26 3.02 -7.31
N VAL A 141 11.58 3.26 -6.18
CA VAL A 141 11.92 4.29 -5.18
C VAL A 141 11.33 3.90 -3.83
N ASP A 142 12.08 4.10 -2.74
CA ASP A 142 11.63 3.79 -1.38
C ASP A 142 10.87 4.97 -0.74
N LEU A 143 10.09 4.72 0.32
CA LEU A 143 9.46 5.79 1.09
C LEU A 143 10.48 6.54 1.95
N LEU A 144 10.27 7.84 2.10
CA LEU A 144 11.03 8.68 3.01
C LEU A 144 10.60 8.42 4.46
N GLY A 145 11.52 7.82 5.22
CA GLY A 145 11.39 7.64 6.66
C GLY A 145 11.65 6.20 7.09
N SER A 146 12.76 5.98 7.79
CA SER A 146 13.08 4.70 8.43
C SER A 146 12.25 4.51 9.71
N GLY A 147 10.94 4.31 9.55
CA GLY A 147 9.99 3.96 10.64
C GLY A 147 8.81 4.92 10.84
N GLN A 148 8.91 6.17 10.37
CA GLN A 148 7.80 7.12 10.32
C GLN A 148 7.70 7.74 8.92
N ILE A 149 6.62 7.42 8.21
CA ILE A 149 6.36 7.93 6.88
C ILE A 149 5.95 9.40 7.00
N THR A 150 6.63 10.26 6.24
CA THR A 150 6.26 11.68 6.14
C THR A 150 5.29 11.88 4.98
N TYR A 151 4.27 12.72 5.18
CA TYR A 151 3.20 12.93 4.21
C TYR A 151 3.19 14.35 3.64
N ASN A 152 3.07 14.47 2.32
CA ASN A 152 2.69 15.71 1.65
C ASN A 152 1.18 15.72 1.37
N MET A 153 0.43 16.50 2.15
CA MET A 153 -1.02 16.69 1.95
C MET A 153 -1.35 17.98 1.19
N ILE A 154 -0.36 18.66 0.62
CA ILE A 154 -0.53 19.95 -0.04
C ILE A 154 -0.84 19.73 -1.53
N TYR A 155 -2.13 19.65 -1.86
CA TYR A 155 -2.61 19.43 -3.25
C TYR A 155 -3.17 20.69 -3.93
N ILE A 156 -3.25 21.85 -3.26
CA ILE A 156 -3.71 23.13 -3.84
C ILE A 156 -2.99 23.48 -5.16
N PRO A 157 -1.67 23.24 -5.33
CA PRO A 157 -0.99 23.51 -6.59
C PRO A 157 -1.54 22.74 -7.80
N THR A 158 -2.28 21.65 -7.60
CA THR A 158 -2.82 20.84 -8.70
C THR A 158 -3.93 21.54 -9.48
N THR A 159 -4.61 22.53 -8.88
CA THR A 159 -5.74 23.26 -9.48
C THR A 159 -5.36 24.64 -10.02
N LYS A 160 -4.15 25.12 -9.74
CA LYS A 160 -3.71 26.44 -10.21
C LYS A 160 -3.30 26.40 -11.67
N SER A 161 -4.12 26.96 -12.55
CA SER A 161 -3.79 27.08 -13.97
C SER A 161 -2.50 27.87 -14.18
N GLY A 162 -1.69 27.45 -15.16
CA GLY A 162 -0.44 28.11 -15.54
C GLY A 162 0.80 27.69 -14.74
N THR A 163 0.68 26.79 -13.75
CA THR A 163 1.83 26.22 -13.05
C THR A 163 2.21 24.83 -13.59
N ALA A 164 3.45 24.40 -13.36
CA ALA A 164 3.90 23.05 -13.74
C ALA A 164 3.17 21.93 -12.97
N THR A 165 2.61 22.24 -11.80
CA THR A 165 1.81 21.33 -10.98
C THR A 165 0.37 21.16 -11.47
N PHE A 166 -0.07 21.98 -12.42
CA PHE A 166 -1.47 22.00 -12.86
C PHE A 166 -1.88 20.70 -13.56
N ILE A 167 -2.93 20.06 -13.04
CA ILE A 167 -3.52 18.88 -13.64
C ILE A 167 -4.74 19.32 -14.45
N ARG A 168 -4.61 19.33 -15.78
CA ARG A 168 -5.74 19.63 -16.65
C ARG A 168 -6.78 18.51 -16.54
N PRO A 169 -8.07 18.80 -16.24
CA PRO A 169 -9.11 17.77 -16.07
C PRO A 169 -9.24 16.79 -17.24
N THR A 170 -9.06 17.29 -18.46
CA THR A 170 -9.18 16.52 -19.72
C THR A 170 -7.87 15.92 -20.22
N ALA A 171 -6.74 16.16 -19.53
CA ALA A 171 -5.48 15.55 -19.92
C ALA A 171 -5.49 14.06 -19.59
N LYS A 172 -4.74 13.28 -20.39
CA LYS A 172 -4.54 11.85 -20.21
C LYS A 172 -3.21 11.60 -19.52
N PHE A 173 -3.22 10.74 -18.52
CA PHE A 173 -2.05 10.33 -17.76
C PHE A 173 -1.95 8.81 -17.80
N LEU A 174 -0.78 8.30 -18.16
CA LEU A 174 -0.45 6.89 -17.98
C LEU A 174 -0.13 6.68 -16.50
N ALA A 175 -0.83 5.75 -15.87
CA ALA A 175 -0.53 5.35 -14.50
C ALA A 175 0.42 4.14 -14.51
N GLU A 176 1.45 4.22 -13.68
CA GLU A 176 2.50 3.21 -13.53
C GLU A 176 2.75 3.00 -12.04
N LEU A 177 3.07 1.79 -11.61
CA LEU A 177 3.32 1.52 -10.19
C LEU A 177 4.71 2.01 -9.75
N ILE A 178 4.83 2.35 -8.48
CA ILE A 178 6.09 2.61 -7.79
C ILE A 178 6.31 1.47 -6.81
N LYS A 179 7.46 0.83 -6.86
CA LYS A 179 7.86 -0.27 -5.98
C LYS A 179 9.11 0.11 -5.19
N ASP A 180 9.19 -0.35 -3.96
CA ASP A 180 10.41 -0.31 -3.15
C ASP A 180 11.47 -1.27 -3.72
N THR A 181 12.73 -1.13 -3.33
CA THR A 181 13.81 -2.13 -3.55
C THR A 181 13.41 -3.57 -3.18
N THR A 182 12.50 -3.75 -2.23
CA THR A 182 11.95 -5.07 -1.84
C THR A 182 10.90 -5.64 -2.80
N GLY A 183 10.43 -4.85 -3.77
CA GLY A 183 9.37 -5.23 -4.72
C GLY A 183 7.94 -4.97 -4.24
N THR A 184 7.77 -4.45 -3.00
CA THR A 184 6.48 -4.03 -2.46
C THR A 184 5.96 -2.80 -3.18
N ILE A 185 4.66 -2.74 -3.48
CA ILE A 185 4.04 -1.55 -4.09
C ILE A 185 3.95 -0.45 -3.03
N VAL A 186 4.53 0.70 -3.34
CA VAL A 186 4.62 1.85 -2.44
C VAL A 186 3.92 3.09 -2.97
N GLY A 187 3.50 3.07 -4.24
CA GLY A 187 2.88 4.23 -4.84
C GLY A 187 2.46 4.05 -6.29
N ILE A 188 1.96 5.16 -6.85
CA ILE A 188 1.51 5.28 -8.23
C ILE A 188 2.14 6.54 -8.83
N CYS A 189 2.68 6.42 -10.03
CA CYS A 189 3.17 7.51 -10.85
C CYS A 189 2.22 7.77 -12.01
N PHE A 190 1.79 9.01 -12.19
CA PHE A 190 0.95 9.47 -13.29
C PHE A 190 1.77 10.32 -14.25
N THR A 191 2.07 9.78 -15.43
CA THR A 191 2.84 10.47 -16.48
C THR A 191 1.93 10.98 -17.60
N GLN A 192 1.89 12.29 -17.82
CA GLN A 192 1.07 12.90 -18.86
C GLN A 192 1.50 12.46 -20.27
N GLN A 193 0.54 11.97 -21.06
CA GLN A 193 0.70 11.54 -22.47
C GLN A 193 0.48 12.68 -23.46
#